data_AF-A0A940AKX9-F1
#
_entry.id   AF-A0A940AKX9-F1
#
_cell.length_a   1.000
_cell.length_b   1.000
_cell.length_c   1.000
_cell.angle_alpha   90.00
_cell.angle_beta   90.00
_cell.angle_gamma   90.00
#
_symmetry.space_group_name_H-M   'P 1'
#
loop_
_entity.id
_entity.type
_entity.pdbx_description
1 polymer ?
#
loop_
_entity_poly.entity_id
_entity_poly.type
_entity_poly.pdbx_seq_one_letter_code
_entity_poly.pdbx_strand_id
1 'polypeptide(L)'
;AGDDATSERLEDIELRQTLTPEHLAAVRTELARQDFVPWQATLPGMEIDFADMGYAGPGDREALLKTCLDLFLKSGKGEASVMFAPRTLLPELATADAPREDVYLFTLMLRRDSGTLLLDMAAYTGEEPRD
;
A
#
# COMPACT_ATOMS: atom_id res chain seq x y z
N ALA A 1 -7.91 35.07 2.00
CA ALA A 1 -7.01 34.17 2.73
C ALA A 1 -7.83 32.93 3.06
N GLY A 2 -7.70 31.90 2.23
CA GLY A 2 -8.23 30.57 2.52
C GLY A 2 -7.02 29.66 2.49
N ASP A 3 -6.45 29.41 3.67
CA ASP A 3 -5.48 28.33 3.85
C ASP A 3 -6.28 27.04 3.77
N ASP A 4 -6.31 26.49 2.56
CA ASP A 4 -6.60 25.09 2.30
C ASP A 4 -5.50 24.31 3.04
N ALA A 5 -5.85 23.58 4.09
CA ALA A 5 -4.90 22.81 4.88
C ALA A 5 -4.42 21.62 4.02
N THR A 6 -3.49 21.90 3.13
CA THR A 6 -2.80 20.87 2.35
C THR A 6 -1.90 20.12 3.31
N SER A 7 -2.30 18.91 3.71
CA SER A 7 -1.41 17.92 4.34
C SER A 7 -0.05 17.97 3.63
N GLU A 8 0.99 18.34 4.38
CA GLU A 8 2.30 18.66 3.81
C GLU A 8 2.99 17.32 3.48
N ARG A 9 3.00 16.93 2.19
CA ARG A 9 3.65 15.69 1.72
C ARG A 9 5.16 15.83 1.91
N LEU A 10 5.69 15.28 3.01
CA LEU A 10 7.10 15.30 3.33
C LEU A 10 7.80 14.10 2.66
N GLU A 11 8.58 14.39 1.63
CA GLU A 11 9.53 13.51 0.91
C GLU A 11 8.94 12.28 0.19
N ASP A 12 9.29 12.14 -1.11
CA ASP A 12 8.91 11.02 -1.98
C ASP A 12 10.14 10.14 -2.23
N ILE A 13 10.18 8.94 -1.66
CA ILE A 13 11.28 8.00 -1.87
C ILE A 13 10.82 6.88 -2.80
N GLU A 14 11.23 6.94 -4.07
CA GLU A 14 11.00 5.87 -5.05
C GLU A 14 12.19 4.91 -5.11
N LEU A 15 11.93 3.63 -4.84
CA LEU A 15 12.83 2.53 -5.15
C LEU A 15 12.35 1.78 -6.39
N ARG A 16 13.18 1.78 -7.45
CA ARG A 16 12.91 1.07 -8.71
C ARG A 16 13.73 -0.21 -8.82
N GLN A 17 13.06 -1.31 -9.14
CA GLN A 17 13.67 -2.63 -9.30
C GLN A 17 13.06 -3.40 -10.48
N THR A 18 13.75 -4.46 -10.92
CA THR A 18 13.18 -5.44 -11.84
C THR A 18 12.05 -6.21 -11.16
N LEU A 19 10.92 -6.36 -11.83
CA LEU A 19 9.79 -7.16 -11.35
C LEU A 19 10.09 -8.64 -11.48
N THR A 20 10.56 -9.24 -10.38
CA THR A 20 10.71 -10.68 -10.23
C THR A 20 9.85 -11.17 -9.05
N PRO A 21 9.43 -12.45 -9.04
CA PRO A 21 8.76 -13.03 -7.86
C PRO A 21 9.60 -12.89 -6.58
N GLU A 22 10.92 -12.98 -6.69
CA GLU A 22 11.86 -12.86 -5.58
C GLU A 22 11.88 -11.44 -5.01
N HIS A 23 12.04 -10.41 -5.85
CA HIS A 23 12.05 -9.02 -5.39
C HIS A 23 10.70 -8.62 -4.80
N LEU A 24 9.60 -9.07 -5.41
CA LEU A 24 8.26 -8.83 -4.88
C LEU A 24 8.06 -9.47 -3.49
N ALA A 25 8.53 -10.70 -3.31
CA ALA A 25 8.49 -11.38 -2.02
C ALA A 25 9.38 -10.69 -0.98
N ALA A 26 10.56 -10.23 -1.38
CA ALA A 26 11.49 -9.51 -0.49
C ALA A 26 10.89 -8.20 0.03
N VAL A 27 10.31 -7.38 -0.85
CA VAL A 27 9.64 -6.12 -0.47
C VAL A 27 8.52 -6.38 0.53
N ARG A 28 7.64 -7.34 0.25
CA ARG A 28 6.53 -7.69 1.15
C ARG A 28 7.01 -8.19 2.51
N THR A 29 8.03 -9.05 2.50
CA THR A 29 8.61 -9.58 3.74
C THR A 29 9.18 -8.47 4.60
N GLU A 30 9.86 -7.50 3.98
CA GLU A 30 10.47 -6.38 4.70
C GLU A 30 9.42 -5.41 5.25
N LEU A 31 8.37 -5.10 4.48
CA LEU A 31 7.24 -4.30 4.97
C LEU A 31 6.53 -4.98 6.15
N ALA A 32 6.26 -6.28 6.05
CA ALA A 32 5.66 -7.05 7.13
C ALA A 32 6.54 -7.09 8.39
N ARG A 33 7.87 -7.14 8.24
CA ARG A 33 8.83 -7.08 9.36
C ARG A 33 8.77 -5.74 10.11
N GLN A 34 8.38 -4.68 9.42
CA GLN A 34 8.18 -3.33 9.96
C GLN A 34 6.73 -3.08 10.41
N ASP A 35 5.91 -4.13 10.50
CA ASP A 35 4.49 -4.10 10.90
C ASP A 35 3.56 -3.32 9.96
N PHE A 36 3.96 -3.21 8.70
CA PHE A 36 3.08 -2.76 7.63
C PHE A 36 2.22 -3.92 7.12
N VAL A 37 0.94 -3.62 6.88
CA VAL A 37 -0.04 -4.57 6.37
C VAL A 37 -0.67 -4.03 5.08
N PRO A 38 -1.12 -4.90 4.17
CA PRO A 38 -1.84 -4.43 2.99
C PRO A 38 -3.13 -3.74 3.41
N TRP A 39 -3.37 -2.57 2.83
CA TRP A 39 -4.58 -1.78 3.01
C TRP A 39 -5.47 -1.89 1.78
N GLN A 40 -4.95 -1.55 0.61
CA GLN A 40 -5.69 -1.63 -0.65
C GLN A 40 -4.85 -2.26 -1.74
N ALA A 41 -5.48 -2.96 -2.68
CA ALA A 41 -4.82 -3.42 -3.89
C ALA A 41 -5.71 -3.24 -5.11
N THR A 42 -5.14 -2.68 -6.17
CA THR A 42 -5.75 -2.64 -7.49
C THR A 42 -4.98 -3.56 -8.42
N LEU A 43 -5.67 -4.47 -9.07
CA LEU A 43 -5.15 -5.35 -10.10
C LEU A 43 -6.07 -5.24 -11.33
N PRO A 44 -5.67 -5.72 -12.52
CA PRO A 44 -6.52 -5.64 -13.69
C PRO A 44 -7.90 -6.31 -13.47
N GLY A 45 -8.95 -5.49 -13.41
CA GLY A 45 -10.34 -5.93 -13.20
C GLY A 45 -10.68 -6.31 -11.75
N MET A 46 -9.85 -5.97 -10.77
CA MET A 46 -10.06 -6.32 -9.37
C MET A 46 -9.56 -5.21 -8.44
N GLU A 47 -10.40 -4.82 -7.50
CA GLU A 47 -10.07 -3.89 -6.42
C GLU A 47 -10.34 -4.59 -5.09
N ILE A 48 -9.41 -4.45 -4.15
CA ILE A 48 -9.47 -5.11 -2.85
C ILE A 48 -9.22 -4.07 -1.78
N ASP A 49 -10.17 -3.91 -0.87
CA ASP A 49 -9.96 -3.24 0.41
C ASP A 49 -9.81 -4.29 1.51
N PHE A 50 -8.62 -4.35 2.11
CA PHE A 50 -8.31 -5.29 3.17
C PHE A 50 -8.80 -4.83 4.55
N ALA A 51 -9.10 -3.54 4.71
CA ALA A 51 -9.65 -3.01 5.95
C ALA A 51 -11.10 -3.48 6.16
N ASP A 52 -11.85 -3.63 5.07
CA ASP A 52 -13.22 -4.18 5.07
C ASP A 52 -13.28 -5.68 5.41
N MET A 53 -12.15 -6.38 5.39
CA MET A 53 -12.06 -7.81 5.72
C MET A 53 -11.95 -8.04 7.23
N GLY A 54 -12.93 -7.55 8.00
CA GLY A 54 -12.93 -7.61 9.47
C GLY A 54 -12.88 -9.04 10.07
N TYR A 55 -13.24 -10.05 9.29
CA TYR A 55 -13.15 -11.47 9.69
C TYR A 55 -11.78 -12.11 9.40
N ALA A 56 -10.97 -11.49 8.53
CA ALA A 56 -9.70 -12.03 8.08
C ALA A 56 -8.57 -11.57 9.01
N GLY A 57 -7.79 -12.53 9.51
CA GLY A 57 -6.59 -12.21 10.26
C GLY A 57 -5.51 -11.59 9.36
N PRO A 58 -4.45 -11.01 9.94
CA PRO A 58 -3.33 -10.44 9.18
C PRO A 58 -2.67 -11.44 8.22
N GLY A 59 -2.54 -12.71 8.65
CA GLY A 59 -2.00 -13.78 7.81
C GLY A 59 -2.90 -14.13 6.62
N ASP A 60 -4.23 -14.05 6.80
CA ASP A 60 -5.20 -14.34 5.74
C ASP A 60 -5.17 -13.26 4.66
N ARG A 61 -5.10 -11.98 5.07
CA ARG A 61 -4.98 -10.84 4.15
C ARG A 61 -3.70 -10.93 3.32
N GLU A 62 -2.58 -11.28 3.94
CA GLU A 62 -1.30 -11.45 3.24
C GLU A 62 -1.31 -12.66 2.30
N ALA A 63 -1.96 -13.76 2.69
CA ALA A 63 -2.12 -14.93 1.83
C ALA A 63 -3.02 -14.65 0.61
N LEU A 64 -4.10 -13.89 0.81
CA LEU A 64 -4.95 -13.42 -0.29
C LEU A 64 -4.17 -12.52 -1.24
N LEU A 65 -3.48 -11.50 -0.73
CA LEU A 65 -2.63 -10.63 -1.53
C LEU A 65 -1.62 -11.44 -2.34
N LYS A 66 -0.93 -12.40 -1.70
CA LYS A 66 0.02 -13.28 -2.39
C LYS A 66 -0.62 -13.98 -3.58
N THR A 67 -1.82 -14.54 -3.38
CA THR A 67 -2.54 -15.28 -4.41
C THR A 67 -2.90 -14.38 -5.59
N CYS A 68 -3.42 -13.19 -5.31
CA CYS A 68 -3.76 -12.20 -6.33
C CYS A 68 -2.53 -11.76 -7.14
N LEU A 69 -1.41 -11.49 -6.47
CA LEU A 69 -0.15 -11.10 -7.12
C LEU A 69 0.46 -12.24 -7.95
N ASP A 70 0.41 -13.48 -7.46
CA ASP A 70 0.89 -14.65 -8.22
C ASP A 70 0.06 -14.86 -9.49
N LEU A 71 -1.25 -14.62 -9.45
CA LEU A 71 -2.13 -14.67 -10.62
C LEU A 71 -1.80 -13.54 -11.62
N PHE A 72 -1.58 -12.32 -11.13
CA PHE A 72 -1.17 -11.18 -11.95
C PHE A 72 0.17 -11.40 -12.65
N LEU A 73 1.17 -11.94 -11.95
CA LEU A 73 2.46 -12.24 -12.57
C LEU A 73 2.34 -13.26 -13.71
N LYS A 74 1.44 -14.26 -13.55
CA LYS A 74 1.14 -15.28 -14.56
C LYS A 74 0.34 -14.75 -15.76
N SER A 75 -0.54 -13.76 -15.58
CA SER A 75 -1.35 -13.20 -16.68
C SER A 75 -0.50 -12.46 -17.72
N GLY A 76 0.65 -11.91 -17.27
CA GLY A 76 1.70 -11.40 -18.15
C GLY A 76 1.46 -10.00 -18.74
N LYS A 77 0.37 -9.32 -18.38
CA LYS A 77 0.05 -7.96 -18.89
C LYS A 77 -0.60 -7.08 -17.82
N GLY A 78 -0.46 -5.77 -18.00
CA GLY A 78 -1.12 -4.76 -17.19
C GLY A 78 -0.31 -4.29 -15.99
N GLU A 79 -0.98 -3.51 -15.15
CA GLU A 79 -0.41 -2.87 -13.98
C GLU A 79 -1.21 -3.24 -12.72
N ALA A 80 -0.52 -3.31 -11.59
CA ALA A 80 -1.12 -3.50 -10.28
C ALA A 80 -0.51 -2.52 -9.29
N SER A 81 -1.29 -2.08 -8.32
CA SER A 81 -0.82 -1.28 -7.18
C SER A 81 -1.25 -1.95 -5.87
N VAL A 82 -0.41 -1.84 -4.85
CA VAL A 82 -0.73 -2.28 -3.49
C VAL A 82 -0.30 -1.18 -2.54
N MET A 83 -1.23 -0.69 -1.74
CA MET A 83 -0.97 0.26 -0.66
C MET A 83 -0.79 -0.51 0.64
N PHE A 84 0.23 -0.13 1.39
CA PHE A 84 0.51 -0.65 2.72
C PHE A 84 0.46 0.49 3.74
N ALA A 85 -0.10 0.16 4.90
CA ALA A 85 -0.21 1.07 6.03
C ALA A 85 0.30 0.39 7.30
N PRO A 86 0.72 1.16 8.33
CA PRO A 86 0.99 0.60 9.65
C PRO A 86 -0.25 -0.13 10.18
N ARG A 87 -0.08 -1.33 10.76
CA ARG A 87 -1.20 -2.14 11.25
C ARG A 87 -2.12 -1.38 12.20
N THR A 88 -1.55 -0.56 13.08
CA THR A 88 -2.28 0.20 14.10
C THR A 88 -3.27 1.20 13.50
N LEU A 89 -2.98 1.72 12.30
CA LEU A 89 -3.77 2.76 11.65
C LEU A 89 -4.80 2.21 10.66
N LEU A 90 -4.72 0.91 10.30
CA LEU A 90 -5.64 0.31 9.34
C LEU A 90 -7.14 0.48 9.72
N PRO A 91 -7.57 0.35 10.99
CA PRO A 91 -8.96 0.60 11.37
C PRO A 91 -9.39 2.06 11.18
N GLU A 92 -8.48 3.00 11.35
CA GLU A 92 -8.77 4.44 11.23
C GLU A 92 -8.84 4.87 9.76
N LEU A 93 -7.94 4.35 8.93
CA LEU A 93 -7.93 4.55 7.48
C LEU A 93 -9.18 4.00 6.78
N ALA A 94 -9.87 3.01 7.38
CA ALA A 94 -11.15 2.53 6.88
C ALA A 94 -12.30 3.54 7.04
N THR A 95 -12.13 4.55 7.90
CA THR A 95 -13.22 5.41 8.37
C THR A 95 -12.93 6.91 8.24
N ALA A 96 -11.73 7.28 7.79
CA ALA A 96 -11.29 8.67 7.71
C ALA A 96 -10.82 9.01 6.29
N ASP A 97 -11.20 10.20 5.81
CA ASP A 97 -10.77 10.74 4.52
C ASP A 97 -9.27 11.12 4.52
N ALA A 98 -8.65 11.27 5.70
CA ALA A 98 -7.23 11.55 5.90
C ALA A 98 -6.69 10.99 7.24
N PRO A 99 -5.38 10.71 7.36
CA PRO A 99 -4.75 10.30 8.61
C PRO A 99 -4.84 11.38 9.70
N ARG A 100 -5.15 10.99 10.93
CA ARG A 100 -5.23 11.90 12.10
C ARG A 100 -3.91 12.09 12.84
N GLU A 101 -2.94 11.24 12.55
CA GLU A 101 -1.59 11.27 13.09
C GLU A 101 -0.60 11.20 11.94
N ASP A 102 0.65 11.56 12.19
CA ASP A 102 1.72 11.41 11.22
C ASP A 102 1.84 9.95 10.79
N VAL A 103 1.73 9.68 9.48
CA VAL A 103 1.77 8.33 8.93
C VAL A 103 2.65 8.28 7.69
N TYR A 104 3.37 7.18 7.56
CA TYR A 104 4.03 6.80 6.32
C TYR A 104 3.19 5.72 5.66
N LEU A 105 2.90 5.88 4.37
CA LEU A 105 2.27 4.87 3.54
C LEU A 105 3.25 4.43 2.47
N PHE A 106 3.21 3.13 2.15
CA PHE A 106 3.98 2.59 1.03
C PHE A 106 3.05 2.23 -0.12
N THR A 107 3.40 2.64 -1.33
CA THR A 107 2.71 2.24 -2.55
C THR A 107 3.62 1.39 -3.42
N LEU A 108 3.27 0.13 -3.60
CA LEU A 108 3.96 -0.79 -4.46
C LEU A 108 3.27 -0.85 -5.83
N MET A 109 3.90 -0.31 -6.87
CA MET A 109 3.42 -0.43 -8.25
C MET A 109 4.17 -1.50 -9.03
N LEU A 110 3.44 -2.34 -9.75
CA LEU A 110 3.95 -3.46 -10.53
C LEU A 110 3.51 -3.29 -11.98
N ARG A 111 4.46 -3.27 -12.92
CA ARG A 111 4.19 -3.05 -14.34
C ARG A 111 4.72 -4.24 -15.13
N ARG A 112 3.83 -5.09 -15.67
CA ARG A 112 4.25 -6.29 -16.41
C ARG A 112 4.93 -5.93 -17.73
N ASP A 113 4.39 -4.94 -18.43
CA ASP A 113 4.84 -4.58 -19.78
C ASP A 113 6.28 -4.07 -19.79
N SER A 114 6.70 -3.35 -18.75
CA SER A 114 8.09 -2.88 -18.58
C SER A 114 8.94 -3.77 -17.67
N GLY A 115 8.35 -4.82 -17.07
CA GLY A 115 9.01 -5.67 -16.08
C GLY A 115 9.52 -4.90 -14.87
N THR A 116 8.79 -3.87 -14.42
CA THR A 116 9.24 -2.94 -13.37
C THR A 116 8.43 -3.10 -12.09
N LEU A 117 9.11 -3.08 -10.96
CA LEU A 117 8.57 -2.92 -9.61
C LEU A 117 9.01 -1.56 -9.09
N LEU A 118 8.07 -0.76 -8.62
CA LEU A 118 8.32 0.53 -7.98
C LEU A 118 7.74 0.47 -6.57
N LEU A 119 8.56 0.78 -5.58
CA LEU A 119 8.09 1.01 -4.22
C LEU A 119 8.25 2.49 -3.94
N ASP A 120 7.12 3.14 -3.67
CA ASP A 120 7.04 4.54 -3.29
C ASP A 120 6.71 4.65 -1.80
N MET A 121 7.25 5.66 -1.14
CA MET A 121 6.96 5.98 0.25
C MET A 121 6.51 7.43 0.34
N ALA A 122 5.31 7.64 0.89
CA ALA A 122 4.75 8.96 1.11
C ALA A 122 4.49 9.15 2.61
N ALA A 123 5.04 10.23 3.18
CA ALA A 123 4.68 10.68 4.52
C ALA A 123 3.52 11.68 4.47
N TYR A 124 2.62 11.57 5.43
CA TYR A 124 1.50 12.46 5.66
C TYR A 124 1.59 12.97 7.07
N THR A 125 1.49 14.28 7.25
CA THR A 125 1.32 14.88 8.58
C THR A 125 -0.15 14.84 8.96
N GLY A 126 -0.46 14.40 10.17
CA GLY A 126 -1.82 14.43 10.69
C GLY A 126 -2.32 15.87 10.83
N GLU A 127 -3.61 16.12 10.59
CA GLU A 127 -4.21 17.39 11.02
C GLU A 127 -4.28 17.41 12.56
N GLU A 128 -3.49 18.26 13.20
CA GLU A 128 -3.70 18.59 14.62
C GLU A 128 -5.15 19.05 14.79
N PRO A 129 -5.93 18.46 15.70
CA PRO A 129 -7.27 18.96 15.98
C PRO A 129 -7.14 20.39 16.47
N ARG A 130 -7.68 21.35 15.70
CA ARG A 130 -7.81 22.74 16.14
C ARG A 130 -8.80 22.75 17.31
N ASP A 131 -8.28 23.01 18.52
CA ASP A 131 -9.04 23.28 19.75
C ASP A 131 -10.14 24.35 19.56
#